data_AF-M1Z0D0-F1
#
_entry.id   AF-M1Z0D0-F1
#
_cell.length_a   1.000
_cell.length_b   1.000
_cell.length_c   1.000
_cell.angle_alpha   90.00
_cell.angle_beta   90.00
_cell.angle_gamma   90.00
#
_symmetry.space_group_name_H-M   'P 1'
#
loop_
_entity.id
_entity.type
_entity.pdbx_description
1 polymer ?
#
loop_
_entity_poly.entity_id
_entity_poly.type
_entity_poly.pdbx_seq_one_letter_code
_entity_poly.pdbx_strand_id
1 'polypeptide(L)'
;MKRLVNKTFSMVMVAAVLGMVSFTPVWAQSGGHASVGLGHGEEGYLHLQEMIKHLEFSLKMDDASQQVKTHAPEALKHAQEALRHYNEALVHASESLGRPARNPMMGGGSQHEHEGSDHSHEEGSQMGPPMGNPYSGPPMGYPEGSMPEGSH
;
A
#
# COMPACT_ATOMS: atom_id res chain seq x y z
N MET A 1 57.55 -11.21 25.91
CA MET A 1 56.25 -11.49 26.57
C MET A 1 55.16 -10.52 26.15
N LYS A 2 55.26 -9.20 26.40
CA LYS A 2 54.20 -8.21 26.05
C LYS A 2 53.71 -8.26 24.58
N ARG A 3 54.62 -8.39 23.61
CA ARG A 3 54.27 -8.50 22.18
C ARG A 3 53.51 -9.79 21.82
N LEU A 4 53.73 -10.88 22.55
CA LEU A 4 53.04 -12.15 22.32
C LEU A 4 51.64 -12.11 22.92
N VAL A 5 51.51 -11.54 24.13
CA VAL A 5 50.23 -11.32 24.82
C VAL A 5 49.30 -10.40 24.01
N ASN A 6 49.85 -9.35 23.38
CA ASN A 6 49.04 -8.46 22.55
C ASN A 6 48.55 -9.13 21.26
N LYS A 7 49.36 -10.03 20.67
CA LYS A 7 48.96 -10.79 19.47
C LYS A 7 47.88 -11.81 19.80
N THR A 8 48.00 -12.54 20.91
CA THR A 8 46.97 -13.48 21.35
C THR A 8 45.68 -12.75 21.71
N PHE A 9 45.77 -11.60 22.41
CA PHE A 9 44.60 -10.78 22.72
C PHE A 9 43.90 -10.24 21.47
N SER A 10 44.67 -9.75 20.50
CA SER A 10 44.14 -9.29 19.21
C SER A 10 43.46 -10.42 18.43
N MET A 11 44.04 -11.61 18.40
CA MET A 11 43.44 -12.76 17.71
C MET A 11 42.13 -13.21 18.38
N VAL A 12 42.07 -13.23 19.71
CA VAL A 12 40.85 -13.55 20.46
C VAL A 12 39.75 -12.53 20.21
N MET A 13 40.08 -11.24 20.17
CA MET A 13 39.12 -10.18 19.86
C MET A 13 38.59 -10.28 18.43
N VAL A 14 39.45 -10.57 17.45
CA VAL A 14 39.02 -10.79 16.05
C VAL A 14 38.11 -12.01 15.95
N ALA A 15 38.46 -13.12 16.61
CA ALA A 15 37.62 -14.32 16.64
C ALA A 15 36.27 -14.08 17.33
N ALA A 16 36.25 -13.29 18.43
CA ALA A 16 35.04 -12.93 19.14
C ALA A 16 34.10 -12.05 18.30
N VAL A 17 34.64 -11.04 17.61
CA VAL A 17 33.86 -10.18 16.71
C VAL A 17 33.32 -10.98 15.52
N LEU A 18 34.14 -11.81 14.89
CA LEU A 18 33.69 -12.70 13.81
C LEU A 18 32.63 -13.69 14.28
N GLY A 19 32.78 -14.24 15.49
CA GLY A 19 31.76 -15.07 16.13
C GLY A 19 30.44 -14.30 16.29
N MET A 20 30.47 -13.11 16.88
CA MET A 20 29.29 -12.27 17.08
C MET A 20 28.56 -11.93 15.78
N VAL A 21 29.30 -11.60 14.72
CA VAL A 21 28.71 -11.33 13.39
C VAL A 21 28.07 -12.59 12.79
N SER A 22 28.68 -13.76 13.02
CA SER A 22 28.18 -15.06 12.55
C SER A 22 26.89 -15.52 13.25
N PHE A 23 26.57 -14.95 14.43
CA PHE A 23 25.37 -15.29 15.21
C PHE A 23 24.26 -14.24 15.12
N THR A 24 24.35 -13.26 14.21
CA THR A 24 23.25 -12.29 14.02
C THR A 24 22.08 -12.95 13.28
N PRO A 25 20.87 -13.00 13.86
CA PRO A 25 19.71 -13.56 13.17
C PRO A 25 19.21 -12.55 12.13
N VAL A 26 19.71 -12.65 10.89
CA VAL A 26 19.27 -11.85 9.73
C VAL A 26 17.75 -11.98 9.48
N TRP A 27 17.12 -13.03 9.97
CA TRP A 27 15.69 -13.32 9.88
C TRP A 27 14.79 -12.27 10.57
N ALA A 28 15.30 -11.56 11.58
CA ALA A 28 14.48 -10.63 12.36
C ALA A 28 14.09 -9.35 11.60
N GLN A 29 14.90 -8.92 10.61
CA GLN A 29 14.65 -7.66 9.90
C GLN A 29 13.66 -7.81 8.73
N SER A 30 13.69 -8.93 8.00
CA SER A 30 12.78 -9.16 6.87
C SER A 30 11.36 -9.56 7.31
N GLY A 31 11.23 -10.26 8.46
CA GLY A 31 9.94 -10.70 8.99
C GLY A 31 9.00 -9.56 9.35
N GLY A 32 9.52 -8.44 9.87
CA GLY A 32 8.71 -7.26 10.21
C GLY A 32 8.03 -6.64 9.00
N HIS A 33 8.79 -6.35 7.93
CA HIS A 33 8.24 -5.77 6.70
C HIS A 33 7.30 -6.74 5.98
N ALA A 34 7.61 -8.04 6.00
CA ALA A 34 6.73 -9.06 5.45
C ALA A 34 5.38 -9.13 6.19
N SER A 35 5.37 -8.96 7.52
CA SER A 35 4.13 -8.95 8.30
C SER A 35 3.25 -7.73 8.05
N VAL A 36 3.84 -6.53 7.90
CA VAL A 36 3.09 -5.32 7.50
C VAL A 36 2.55 -5.45 6.08
N GLY A 37 3.38 -5.97 5.16
CA GLY A 37 2.97 -6.25 3.78
C GLY A 37 1.81 -7.24 3.70
N LEU A 38 1.80 -8.28 4.54
CA LEU A 38 0.68 -9.21 4.65
C LEU A 38 -0.60 -8.49 5.13
N GLY A 39 -0.49 -7.60 6.12
CA GLY A 39 -1.64 -6.80 6.60
C GLY A 39 -2.25 -5.91 5.52
N HIS A 40 -1.43 -5.16 4.77
CA HIS A 40 -1.93 -4.41 3.61
C HIS A 40 -2.48 -5.33 2.50
N GLY A 41 -1.96 -6.55 2.38
CA GLY A 41 -2.51 -7.56 1.50
C GLY A 41 -3.95 -7.95 1.89
N GLU A 42 -4.20 -8.18 3.17
CA GLU A 42 -5.54 -8.49 3.70
C GLU A 42 -6.53 -7.33 3.45
N GLU A 43 -6.10 -6.08 3.63
CA GLU A 43 -6.89 -4.89 3.28
C GLU A 43 -7.15 -4.78 1.77
N GLY A 44 -6.12 -4.99 0.94
CA GLY A 44 -6.23 -4.97 -0.51
C GLY A 44 -7.20 -6.04 -1.05
N TYR A 45 -7.27 -7.20 -0.39
CA TYR A 45 -8.26 -8.23 -0.70
C TYR A 45 -9.70 -7.75 -0.45
N LEU A 46 -9.95 -7.06 0.67
CA LEU A 46 -11.26 -6.48 0.96
C LEU A 46 -11.64 -5.37 -0.04
N HIS A 47 -10.69 -4.52 -0.43
CA HIS A 47 -10.90 -3.52 -1.47
C HIS A 47 -11.29 -4.14 -2.82
N LEU A 48 -10.62 -5.23 -3.23
CA LEU A 48 -10.97 -5.93 -4.45
C LEU A 48 -12.37 -6.56 -4.37
N GLN A 49 -12.75 -7.14 -3.22
CA GLN A 49 -14.12 -7.63 -3.00
C GLN A 49 -15.14 -6.50 -3.18
N GLU A 50 -14.87 -5.32 -2.63
CA GLU A 50 -15.79 -4.18 -2.74
C GLU A 50 -15.88 -3.64 -4.17
N MET A 51 -14.76 -3.57 -4.89
CA MET A 51 -14.74 -3.21 -6.31
C MET A 51 -15.60 -4.16 -7.16
N ILE A 52 -15.56 -5.46 -6.88
CA ILE A 52 -16.42 -6.45 -7.56
C ILE A 52 -17.89 -6.15 -7.29
N LYS A 53 -18.28 -5.88 -6.04
CA LYS A 53 -19.67 -5.52 -5.70
C LYS A 53 -20.13 -4.27 -6.43
N HIS A 54 -19.29 -3.24 -6.51
CA HIS A 54 -19.61 -2.02 -7.27
C HIS A 54 -19.84 -2.33 -8.75
N LEU A 55 -19.01 -3.17 -9.36
CA LEU A 55 -19.15 -3.55 -10.76
C LEU A 55 -20.41 -4.39 -11.01
N GLU A 56 -20.73 -5.33 -10.10
CA GLU A 56 -21.99 -6.09 -10.14
C GLU A 56 -23.21 -5.18 -9.99
N PHE A 57 -23.14 -4.18 -9.12
CA PHE A 57 -24.21 -3.20 -8.94
C PHE A 57 -24.40 -2.37 -10.22
N SER A 58 -23.31 -1.86 -10.82
CA SER A 58 -23.38 -1.10 -12.08
C SER A 58 -24.01 -1.89 -13.21
N LEU A 59 -23.83 -3.20 -13.27
CA LEU A 59 -24.48 -4.07 -14.27
C LEU A 59 -25.99 -4.25 -14.08
N LYS A 60 -26.49 -4.06 -12.85
CA LYS A 60 -27.92 -4.19 -12.53
C LYS A 60 -28.72 -2.92 -12.80
N MET A 61 -28.04 -1.80 -13.04
CA MET A 61 -28.68 -0.52 -13.33
C MET A 61 -29.28 -0.54 -14.75
N ASP A 62 -30.55 -0.14 -14.87
CA ASP A 62 -31.27 -0.15 -16.16
C ASP A 62 -30.61 0.76 -17.20
N ASP A 63 -30.05 1.89 -16.75
CA ASP A 63 -29.37 2.92 -17.54
C ASP A 63 -27.87 2.62 -17.79
N ALA A 64 -27.38 1.45 -17.39
CA ALA A 64 -26.00 1.07 -17.64
C ALA A 64 -25.68 1.13 -19.15
N SER A 65 -24.56 1.79 -19.47
CA SER A 65 -24.13 2.03 -20.85
C SER A 65 -23.87 0.71 -21.59
N GLN A 66 -23.97 0.73 -22.92
CA GLN A 66 -23.69 -0.46 -23.73
C GLN A 66 -22.27 -0.98 -23.52
N GLN A 67 -21.28 -0.08 -23.37
CA GLN A 67 -19.90 -0.48 -23.09
C GLN A 67 -19.78 -1.25 -21.78
N VAL A 68 -20.46 -0.81 -20.72
CA VAL A 68 -20.50 -1.52 -19.43
C VAL A 68 -21.17 -2.88 -19.61
N LYS A 69 -22.33 -2.96 -20.27
CA LYS A 69 -23.04 -4.22 -20.52
C LYS A 69 -22.21 -5.22 -21.34
N THR A 70 -21.39 -4.75 -22.29
CA THR A 70 -20.54 -5.61 -23.13
C THR A 70 -19.28 -6.09 -22.41
N HIS A 71 -18.59 -5.22 -21.66
CA HIS A 71 -17.26 -5.54 -21.12
C HIS A 71 -17.24 -5.92 -19.63
N ALA A 72 -18.18 -5.42 -18.82
CA ALA A 72 -18.19 -5.67 -17.39
C ALA A 72 -18.35 -7.15 -17.00
N PRO A 73 -19.08 -8.03 -17.74
CA PRO A 73 -19.14 -9.45 -17.40
C PRO A 73 -17.77 -10.15 -17.44
N GLU A 74 -16.96 -9.88 -18.47
CA GLU A 74 -15.61 -10.45 -18.56
C GLU A 74 -14.68 -9.81 -17.51
N ALA A 75 -14.81 -8.50 -17.28
CA ALA A 75 -14.06 -7.82 -16.22
C ALA A 75 -14.40 -8.39 -14.82
N LEU A 76 -15.66 -8.72 -14.54
CA LEU A 76 -16.08 -9.38 -13.31
C LEU A 76 -15.44 -10.76 -13.16
N LYS A 77 -15.45 -11.56 -14.24
CA LYS A 77 -14.83 -12.88 -14.23
C LYS A 77 -13.33 -12.80 -13.91
N HIS A 78 -12.62 -11.88 -14.55
CA HIS A 78 -11.20 -11.64 -14.25
C HIS A 78 -10.98 -11.13 -12.83
N ALA A 79 -11.83 -10.25 -12.32
CA ALA A 79 -11.71 -9.75 -10.96
C ALA A 79 -11.95 -10.86 -9.92
N GLN A 80 -12.94 -11.74 -10.15
CA GLN A 80 -13.20 -12.90 -9.30
C GLN A 80 -12.04 -13.92 -9.33
N GLU A 81 -11.43 -14.14 -10.49
CA GLU A 81 -10.24 -14.99 -10.62
C GLU A 81 -9.02 -14.36 -9.93
N ALA A 82 -8.81 -13.05 -10.10
CA ALA A 82 -7.78 -12.31 -9.39
C ALA A 82 -7.97 -12.42 -7.86
N LEU A 83 -9.22 -12.37 -7.39
CA LEU A 83 -9.54 -12.51 -5.98
C LEU A 83 -9.18 -13.90 -5.43
N ARG A 84 -9.42 -14.97 -6.20
CA ARG A 84 -8.99 -16.33 -5.85
C ARG A 84 -7.47 -16.40 -5.70
N HIS A 85 -6.73 -15.89 -6.68
CA HIS A 85 -5.25 -15.89 -6.63
C HIS A 85 -4.69 -15.00 -5.52
N TYR A 86 -5.36 -13.89 -5.23
CA TYR A 86 -5.03 -13.04 -4.10
C TYR A 86 -5.14 -13.83 -2.78
N ASN A 87 -6.25 -14.55 -2.59
CA ASN A 87 -6.43 -15.39 -1.40
C ASN A 87 -5.35 -16.47 -1.28
N GLU A 88 -4.99 -17.15 -2.37
CA GLU A 88 -3.88 -18.10 -2.41
C GLU A 88 -2.55 -17.46 -1.99
N ALA A 89 -2.27 -16.24 -2.48
CA ALA A 89 -1.08 -15.49 -2.12
C ALA A 89 -1.05 -15.11 -0.63
N LEU A 90 -2.20 -14.72 -0.04
CA LEU A 90 -2.30 -14.43 1.39
C LEU A 90 -2.05 -15.66 2.25
N VAL A 91 -2.56 -16.81 1.85
CA VAL A 91 -2.31 -18.09 2.53
C VAL A 91 -0.81 -18.40 2.52
N HIS A 92 -0.17 -18.36 1.35
CA HIS A 92 1.27 -18.63 1.24
C HIS A 92 2.12 -17.63 2.02
N ALA A 93 1.76 -16.34 2.02
CA ALA A 93 2.46 -15.32 2.78
C ALA A 93 2.30 -15.53 4.30
N SER A 94 1.12 -15.96 4.76
CA SER A 94 0.87 -16.31 6.17
C SER A 94 1.73 -17.51 6.61
N GLU A 95 1.75 -18.58 5.80
CA GLU A 95 2.57 -19.77 6.03
C GLU A 95 4.06 -19.43 6.08
N SER A 96 4.53 -18.57 5.17
CA SER A 96 5.92 -18.10 5.13
C SER A 96 6.32 -17.31 6.39
N LEU A 97 5.34 -16.66 7.04
CA LEU A 97 5.53 -15.95 8.30
C LEU A 97 5.31 -16.84 9.54
N GLY A 98 5.04 -18.13 9.36
CA GLY A 98 4.76 -19.07 10.44
C GLY A 98 3.47 -18.74 11.19
N ARG A 99 2.52 -18.06 10.55
CA ARG A 99 1.22 -17.70 11.13
C ARG A 99 0.11 -18.45 10.40
N PRO A 100 -0.95 -18.88 11.11
CA PRO A 100 -2.11 -19.45 10.45
C PRO A 100 -2.74 -18.39 9.54
N ALA A 101 -3.08 -18.79 8.31
CA ALA A 101 -3.84 -17.94 7.41
C ALA A 101 -5.15 -17.52 8.08
N ARG A 102 -5.40 -16.22 8.16
CA ARG A 102 -6.62 -15.67 8.74
C ARG A 102 -7.56 -15.27 7.61
N ASN A 103 -8.84 -15.58 7.75
CA ASN A 103 -9.85 -14.97 6.89
C ASN A 103 -9.94 -13.48 7.26
N PRO A 104 -9.71 -12.53 6.34
CA PRO A 104 -9.73 -11.10 6.64
C PRO A 104 -11.07 -10.61 7.22
N MET A 105 -12.14 -11.37 7.05
CA MET A 105 -13.48 -11.11 7.60
C MET A 105 -13.66 -11.42 9.10
N MET A 106 -12.74 -12.12 9.76
CA MET A 106 -12.90 -12.51 11.19
C MET A 106 -12.05 -11.67 12.18
N GLY A 107 -11.33 -10.64 11.68
CA GLY A 107 -10.36 -9.87 12.46
C GLY A 107 -10.70 -8.40 12.69
N GLY A 108 -11.95 -7.98 12.50
CA GLY A 108 -12.39 -6.58 12.69
C GLY A 108 -12.60 -6.22 14.15
N GLY A 109 -11.53 -6.19 14.94
CA GLY A 109 -11.58 -5.88 16.36
C GLY A 109 -10.21 -5.55 16.93
N SER A 110 -9.45 -4.71 16.24
CA SER A 110 -8.28 -4.07 16.85
C SER A 110 -8.64 -2.62 17.11
N GLN A 111 -9.09 -2.38 18.35
CA GLN A 111 -9.01 -1.07 18.98
C GLN A 111 -7.60 -0.54 18.77
N HIS A 112 -7.48 0.49 17.93
CA HIS A 112 -6.39 1.43 18.03
C HIS A 112 -6.61 2.16 19.36
N GLU A 113 -5.97 1.67 20.43
CA GLU A 113 -5.73 2.48 21.61
C GLU A 113 -4.79 3.61 21.16
N HIS A 114 -5.39 4.70 20.69
CA HIS A 114 -4.69 5.94 20.51
C HIS A 114 -4.48 6.51 21.91
N GLU A 115 -3.30 6.22 22.47
CA GLU A 115 -2.82 6.90 23.67
C GLU A 115 -2.94 8.41 23.44
N GLY A 116 -3.65 9.04 24.38
CA GLY A 116 -4.01 10.45 24.33
C GLY A 116 -2.78 11.34 24.33
N SER A 117 -2.76 12.28 23.39
CA SER A 117 -1.99 13.50 23.54
C SER A 117 -2.95 14.66 23.39
N ASP A 118 -3.43 15.15 24.54
CA ASP A 118 -4.14 16.41 24.67
C ASP A 118 -3.29 17.53 24.04
N HIS A 119 -3.73 18.03 22.90
CA HIS A 119 -3.25 19.29 22.34
C HIS A 119 -4.38 20.29 22.51
N SER A 120 -4.30 21.05 23.59
CA SER A 120 -5.14 22.21 23.84
C SER A 120 -4.96 23.23 22.72
N HIS A 121 -6.00 23.42 21.91
CA HIS A 121 -6.08 24.49 20.93
C HIS A 121 -6.50 25.77 21.66
N GLU A 122 -5.56 26.69 21.89
CA GLU A 122 -5.89 28.05 22.35
C GLU A 122 -6.59 28.80 21.21
N GLU A 123 -7.84 29.17 21.48
CA GLU A 123 -8.70 30.00 20.63
C GLU A 123 -8.15 31.44 20.59
N GLY A 124 -7.21 31.69 19.68
CA GLY A 124 -6.77 33.03 19.31
C GLY A 124 -7.65 33.61 18.19
N SER A 125 -8.51 34.56 18.55
CA SER A 125 -9.37 35.30 17.62
C SER A 125 -8.56 36.08 16.58
N GLN A 126 -8.60 35.67 15.31
CA GLN A 126 -8.11 36.50 14.21
C GLN A 126 -9.03 36.36 12.98
N MET A 127 -9.80 37.41 12.72
CA MET A 127 -10.71 37.53 11.57
C MET A 127 -9.92 37.46 10.26
N GLY A 128 -10.11 36.38 9.50
CA GLY A 128 -9.62 36.25 8.11
C GLY A 128 -10.56 36.94 7.10
N PRO A 129 -10.04 37.45 5.98
CA PRO A 129 -10.83 38.12 4.93
C PRO A 129 -11.72 37.15 4.13
N PRO A 130 -12.76 37.64 3.43
CA PRO A 130 -13.81 36.82 2.84
C PRO A 130 -13.32 35.94 1.68
N MET A 131 -13.85 34.71 1.64
CA MET A 131 -13.62 33.68 0.63
C MET A 131 -14.02 34.16 -0.77
N GLY A 132 -13.04 34.36 -1.63
CA GLY A 132 -13.19 34.57 -3.07
C GLY A 132 -13.39 33.25 -3.83
N ASN A 133 -14.23 33.31 -4.85
CA ASN A 133 -14.67 32.26 -5.77
C ASN A 133 -13.52 31.45 -6.43
N PRO A 134 -13.53 30.10 -6.50
CA PRO A 134 -12.47 29.33 -7.13
C PRO A 134 -12.84 28.98 -8.58
N TYR A 135 -12.72 29.92 -9.52
CA TYR A 135 -12.61 29.60 -10.95
C TYR A 135 -11.95 30.76 -11.71
N SER A 136 -10.66 30.62 -12.00
CA SER A 136 -9.93 31.43 -12.98
C SER A 136 -8.66 30.69 -13.44
N GLY A 137 -8.85 29.49 -14.00
CA GLY A 137 -7.85 28.89 -14.87
C GLY A 137 -7.88 29.56 -16.26
N PRO A 138 -6.74 29.80 -16.92
CA PRO A 138 -6.70 30.41 -18.23
C PRO A 138 -7.31 29.49 -19.31
N PRO A 139 -7.93 30.03 -20.38
CA PRO A 139 -8.52 29.22 -21.44
C PRO A 139 -7.42 28.48 -22.22
N MET A 140 -7.53 27.15 -22.27
CA MET A 140 -6.76 26.31 -23.19
C MET A 140 -7.17 26.65 -24.62
N GLY A 141 -6.32 27.43 -25.29
CA GLY A 141 -6.44 27.70 -26.72
C GLY A 141 -6.18 26.42 -27.53
N TYR A 142 -7.12 26.08 -28.41
CA TYR A 142 -6.91 25.09 -29.46
C TYR A 142 -5.85 25.64 -30.44
N PRO A 143 -4.87 24.85 -30.89
CA PRO A 143 -4.07 25.25 -32.04
C PRO A 143 -4.92 25.10 -33.31
N GLU A 144 -5.40 26.25 -33.77
CA GLU A 144 -6.05 26.47 -35.06
C GLU A 144 -5.03 26.23 -36.20
N GLY A 145 -5.48 25.52 -37.23
CA GLY A 145 -4.66 25.14 -38.36
C GLY A 145 -4.04 26.33 -39.09
N SER A 146 -2.79 26.18 -39.48
CA SER A 146 -2.11 27.07 -40.41
C SER A 146 -1.52 26.25 -41.55
N MET A 147 -2.35 26.00 -42.57
CA MET A 147 -1.85 25.88 -43.94
C MET A 147 -1.71 27.29 -44.51
N PRO A 148 -0.60 27.61 -45.19
CA PRO A 148 -0.63 28.53 -46.30
C PRO A 148 -0.42 27.76 -47.62
N GLU A 149 -1.40 27.92 -48.51
CA GLU A 149 -1.23 27.73 -49.95
C GLU A 149 -0.13 28.65 -50.50
N GLY A 150 0.62 28.18 -51.50
CA GLY A 150 1.09 29.05 -52.57
C GLY A 150 2.51 28.83 -53.09
N SER A 151 2.57 28.41 -54.36
CA SER A 151 3.56 28.78 -55.40
C SER A 151 5.02 28.33 -55.26
N HIS A 152 5.40 27.26 -55.98
CA HIS A 152 6.07 27.31 -57.30
C HIS A 152 6.24 25.90 -57.89
#